data_AF-A0A2V9Y5C6-F1
#
_entry.id   AF-A0A2V9Y5C6-F1
#
_cell.length_a   1.000
_cell.length_b   1.000
_cell.length_c   1.000
_cell.angle_alpha   90.00
_cell.angle_beta   90.00
_cell.angle_gamma   90.00
#
_symmetry.space_group_name_H-M   'P 1'
#
loop_
_entity.id
_entity.type
_entity.pdbx_description
1 polymer ?
#
loop_
_entity_poly.entity_id
_entity_poly.type
_entity_poly.pdbx_seq_one_letter_code
_entity_poly.pdbx_strand_id
1 'polypeptide(L)' 'IVTGSAMLKDETRCIRCGLCAMRCPVGTISMESYNLVPAEPTGLISIEAIDAGVRPKTPAVATKR' A
#
# COMPACT_ATOMS: atom_id res chain seq x y z
N ILE A 1 23.86 -5.81 21.42
CA ILE A 1 23.81 -6.35 20.04
C ILE A 1 22.73 -5.60 19.26
N VAL A 2 23.03 -5.02 18.10
CA VAL A 2 21.99 -4.44 17.24
C VAL A 2 21.58 -5.52 16.25
N THR A 3 20.50 -6.23 16.55
CA THR A 3 19.89 -7.20 15.63
C THR A 3 18.84 -6.51 14.80
N GLY A 4 19.12 -6.31 13.52
CA GLY A 4 18.18 -5.74 12.55
C GLY A 4 18.18 -6.54 11.26
N SER A 5 17.01 -6.64 10.63
CA SER A 5 16.84 -7.26 9.32
C SER A 5 16.31 -6.21 8.35
N ALA A 6 16.96 -6.08 7.19
CA ALA A 6 16.60 -5.13 6.14
C ALA A 6 15.93 -5.86 4.97
N MET A 7 14.92 -5.23 4.37
CA MET A 7 14.25 -5.71 3.17
C MET A 7 14.45 -4.67 2.06
N LEU A 8 15.18 -5.05 1.00
CA LEU A 8 15.49 -4.15 -0.12
C LEU A 8 14.56 -4.46 -1.30
N LYS A 9 13.87 -3.43 -1.82
CA LYS A 9 12.95 -3.55 -2.96
C LYS A 9 13.70 -3.28 -4.27
N ASP A 10 13.84 -4.31 -5.10
CA ASP A 10 14.31 -4.19 -6.48
C ASP A 10 13.10 -4.15 -7.43
N GLU A 11 12.89 -3.01 -8.08
CA GLU A 11 11.73 -2.82 -8.96
C GLU A 11 11.80 -3.59 -10.28
N THR A 12 13.01 -3.99 -10.71
CA THR A 12 13.19 -4.80 -11.92
C THR A 12 12.76 -6.26 -11.72
N ARG A 13 12.76 -6.73 -10.47
CA ARG A 13 12.40 -8.10 -10.07
C ARG A 13 11.06 -8.17 -9.33
N CYS A 14 10.55 -7.05 -8.83
CA CYS A 14 9.33 -7.02 -8.05
C CYS A 14 8.11 -7.30 -8.92
N ILE A 15 7.50 -8.47 -8.74
CA ILE A 15 6.23 -8.86 -9.38
C ILE A 15 4.99 -8.35 -8.64
N ARG A 16 5.16 -7.43 -7.68
CA ARG A 16 4.05 -6.80 -6.92
C ARG A 16 3.18 -7.79 -6.14
N CYS A 17 3.78 -8.82 -5.54
CA CYS A 17 3.05 -9.88 -4.83
C CYS A 17 2.54 -9.52 -3.41
N GLY A 18 2.89 -8.38 -2.84
CA GLY A 18 2.41 -7.98 -1.50
C GLY A 18 3.16 -8.54 -0.30
N LEU A 19 4.04 -9.52 -0.48
CA LEU A 19 4.66 -10.24 0.64
C LEU A 19 5.61 -9.38 1.50
N CYS A 20 6.24 -8.37 0.91
CA CYS A 20 7.06 -7.40 1.64
C CYS A 20 6.23 -6.53 2.60
N ALA A 21 5.04 -6.09 2.17
CA ALA A 21 4.13 -5.34 3.01
C ALA A 21 3.61 -6.20 4.18
N MET A 22 3.24 -7.47 3.92
CA MET A 22 2.77 -8.40 4.96
C MET A 22 3.84 -8.73 6.01
N ARG A 23 5.12 -8.80 5.62
CA ARG A 23 6.21 -9.12 6.54
C ARG A 23 6.79 -7.92 7.27
N CYS A 24 6.42 -6.70 6.88
CA CYS A 24 6.98 -5.49 7.47
C CYS A 24 6.47 -5.35 8.91
N PRO A 25 7.33 -5.53 9.94
CA PRO A 25 6.86 -5.52 11.34
C PRO A 25 6.37 -4.14 11.79
N VAL A 26 6.82 -3.09 11.10
CA VAL A 26 6.46 -1.69 11.36
C VAL A 26 5.45 -1.13 10.36
N GLY A 27 5.03 -1.92 9.36
CA GLY A 27 4.04 -1.49 8.36
C GLY A 27 4.46 -0.32 7.46
N THR A 28 5.77 -0.07 7.32
CA THR A 28 6.28 1.04 6.49
C THR A 28 6.13 0.77 4.99
N ILE A 29 6.13 -0.50 4.58
CA ILE A 29 5.96 -0.89 3.18
C ILE A 29 4.48 -1.16 2.93
N SER A 30 3.89 -0.48 1.95
CA SER A 30 2.50 -0.71 1.49
C SER A 30 2.48 -1.22 0.05
N MET A 31 1.42 -1.96 -0.28
CA MET A 31 1.11 -2.41 -1.64
C MET A 31 -0.36 -2.09 -1.92
N GLU A 32 -0.59 -1.30 -2.97
CA GLU A 32 -1.93 -0.83 -3.34
C GLU A 32 -2.37 -1.48 -4.66
N SER A 33 -3.64 -1.85 -4.74
CA SER A 33 -4.28 -2.33 -5.96
C SER A 33 -5.29 -1.29 -6.43
N TYR A 34 -5.15 -0.84 -7.67
CA TYR A 34 -6.11 0.05 -8.29
C TYR A 34 -7.32 -0.76 -8.77
N ASN A 35 -8.43 -0.69 -8.02
CA ASN A 35 -9.71 -1.16 -8.51
C ASN A 35 -10.47 0.02 -9.09
N LEU A 36 -10.51 0.09 -10.42
CA LEU A 36 -11.14 1.18 -11.16
C LEU A 36 -12.66 1.01 -11.14
N VAL A 37 -13.29 1.38 -10.02
CA VAL A 37 -14.75 1.43 -9.91
C VAL A 37 -15.22 2.81 -10.33
N PRO A 38 -16.19 2.93 -11.26
CA PRO A 38 -16.79 4.23 -11.57
C PRO A 38 -17.49 4.78 -10.33
N ALA A 39 -17.03 5.94 -9.83
CA ALA A 39 -17.68 6.63 -8.72
C ALA A 39 -18.96 7.36 -9.17
N GLU A 40 -19.10 7.57 -10.48
CA GLU A 40 -20.14 8.39 -11.11
C GLU A 40 -20.98 7.54 -12.08
N PRO A 41 -22.29 7.81 -12.22
CA PRO A 41 -23.19 7.05 -13.10
C PRO A 41 -22.87 7.20 -14.59
N THR A 42 -21.97 8.13 -14.94
CA THR A 42 -21.43 8.33 -16.29
C THR A 42 -20.53 7.19 -16.76
N GLY A 43 -20.12 6.29 -15.84
CA GLY A 43 -19.19 5.20 -16.14
C GLY A 43 -17.75 5.69 -16.35
N LEU A 44 -17.48 6.96 -16.09
CA LEU A 44 -16.15 7.56 -16.17
C LEU A 44 -15.43 7.40 -14.82
N ILE A 45 -14.13 7.09 -14.87
CA ILE A 45 -13.25 7.07 -13.71
C ILE A 45 -12.51 8.40 -13.69
N SER A 46 -12.99 9.33 -12.88
CA SER A 46 -12.32 10.61 -12.65
C SER A 46 -10.96 10.39 -11.96
N ILE A 47 -9.98 11.25 -12.23
CA ILE A 47 -8.62 11.10 -11.67
C ILE A 47 -8.66 11.16 -10.13
N GLU A 48 -9.58 11.94 -9.57
CA GLU A 48 -9.84 12.03 -8.15
C GLU A 48 -10.44 10.73 -7.55
N ALA A 49 -11.07 9.90 -8.37
CA ALA A 49 -11.75 8.69 -7.94
C ALA A 49 -10.84 7.45 -7.91
N ILE A 50 -9.66 7.51 -8.54
CA ILE A 50 -8.72 6.39 -8.69
C ILE A 50 -8.33 5.77 -7.33
N ASP A 51 -8.24 6.59 -6.28
CA ASP A 51 -7.85 6.16 -4.92
C ASP A 51 -8.97 6.35 -3.87
N ALA A 52 -10.12 6.89 -4.27
CA ALA A 52 -11.18 7.31 -3.34
C ALA A 52 -11.79 6.12 -2.57
N GLY A 53 -11.90 4.95 -3.20
CA GLY A 53 -12.44 3.73 -2.60
C GLY A 53 -11.42 2.89 -1.82
N VAL A 54 -10.13 3.23 -1.88
CA VAL A 54 -9.05 2.41 -1.33
C VAL A 54 -8.32 3.08 -0.17
N ARG A 55 -8.50 4.40 0.06
CA ARG A 55 -7.88 5.14 1.18
C ARG A 55 -7.85 4.28 2.45
N PRO A 56 -6.70 3.66 2.78
CA PRO A 56 -6.65 2.82 3.96
C PRO A 56 -6.89 3.76 5.13
N LYS A 57 -7.79 3.36 6.05
CA LYS A 57 -7.74 3.88 7.41
C LYS A 57 -6.28 3.76 7.80
N THR A 58 -5.61 4.89 7.99
CA THR A 58 -4.21 4.98 8.37
C THR A 58 -3.92 3.82 9.32
N PRO A 59 -2.94 2.93 9.09
CA PRO A 59 -2.52 2.06 10.18
C PRO A 59 -2.17 3.03 11.28
N ALA A 60 -2.99 3.04 12.33
CA ALA A 60 -2.92 4.00 13.41
C ALA A 60 -1.45 4.15 13.74
N VAL A 61 -0.94 5.39 13.64
CA VAL A 61 0.40 5.76 14.06
C VAL A 61 0.71 4.91 15.28
N ALA A 62 1.60 3.93 15.10
CA ALA A 62 2.03 3.08 16.18
C ALA A 62 2.94 3.96 17.02
N THR A 63 2.33 4.82 17.84
CA THR A 63 2.95 5.57 18.91
C THR A 63 3.41 4.53 19.93
N LYS A 64 4.53 3.88 19.67
CA LYS A 64 5.35 3.33 20.73
C LYS A 64 6.28 4.44 21.17
N ARG A 65 6.07 4.89 22.40
CA ARG A 65 6.95 5.80 23.13
C ARG A 65 8.40 5.39 23.04
#